data_AF-A0A2N9XTX3-F1
#
_entry.id   AF-A0A2N9XTX3-F1
#
_cell.length_a   1.000
_cell.length_b   1.000
_cell.length_c   1.000
_cell.angle_alpha   90.00
_cell.angle_beta   90.00
_cell.angle_gamma   90.00
#
_symmetry.space_group_name_H-M   'P 1'
#
loop_
_entity.id
_entity.type
_entity.pdbx_description
1 polymer ?
#
loop_
_entity_poly.entity_id
_entity_poly.type
_entity_poly.pdbx_seq_one_letter_code
_entity_poly.pdbx_strand_id
1 'polypeptide(L)'
;MEKLKNLRKLYNYKQKDLAAILGVKPKDISDWELNKSQPELKMLRDIAVIFGTSVYDLLNNDVVTITSWKPWNTDEKIDSFWGHIGILLYNSYVIKWYPITSATANKVECDLHDDQPDTQTKILAVETLNNRVLFINKSIIKKISLLGDSSDMPKDWELPWDGYQGLGAEEYYNLIKEYFFNYEHFCENTSEQLQIIIDELIKKNRITDDNVLELINDVYIYFHDNTTETISIGDASALLNSIMDIEFEMSRFIHFEDLNGEIHFIPIESIGLIDMPLYLYKTGSHELSDNE
;
A
#
# COMPACT_ATOMS: atom_id res chain seq x y z
N MET A 1 0.12 -14.24 19.45
CA MET A 1 0.21 -13.25 18.39
C MET A 1 0.48 -11.93 19.07
N GLU A 2 1.77 -11.59 19.20
CA GLU A 2 2.20 -10.42 19.97
C GLU A 2 1.65 -9.12 19.36
N LYS A 3 1.63 -9.04 18.02
CA LYS A 3 1.07 -7.93 17.25
C LYS A 3 -0.38 -7.60 17.63
N LEU A 4 -1.24 -8.62 17.76
CA LEU A 4 -2.64 -8.43 18.19
C LEU A 4 -2.73 -7.75 19.57
N LYS A 5 -1.88 -8.17 20.50
CA LYS A 5 -1.84 -7.59 21.85
C LYS A 5 -1.40 -6.13 21.81
N ASN A 6 -0.42 -5.81 20.96
CA ASN A 6 0.11 -4.46 20.83
C ASN A 6 -0.92 -3.53 20.19
N LEU A 7 -1.54 -3.94 19.08
CA LEU A 7 -2.65 -3.23 18.43
C LEU A 7 -3.80 -2.99 19.41
N ARG A 8 -4.26 -4.04 20.11
CA ARG A 8 -5.35 -3.91 21.08
C ARG A 8 -5.04 -2.88 22.16
N LYS A 9 -3.81 -2.87 22.68
CA LYS A 9 -3.38 -1.90 23.69
C LYS A 9 -3.27 -0.48 23.11
N LEU A 10 -2.76 -0.33 21.89
CA LEU A 10 -2.65 0.96 21.20
C LEU A 10 -4.03 1.62 21.00
N TYR A 11 -5.05 0.81 20.73
CA TYR A 11 -6.44 1.25 20.63
C TYR A 11 -7.16 1.30 21.99
N ASN A 12 -6.45 1.08 23.10
CA ASN A 12 -6.96 1.10 24.47
C ASN A 12 -8.13 0.13 24.72
N TYR A 13 -8.17 -0.98 23.99
CA TYR A 13 -9.16 -2.03 24.19
C TYR A 13 -8.70 -3.01 25.27
N LYS A 14 -9.62 -3.43 26.15
CA LYS A 14 -9.42 -4.64 26.95
C LYS A 14 -9.72 -5.87 26.09
N GLN A 15 -9.22 -7.04 26.51
CA GLN A 15 -9.52 -8.30 25.81
C GLN A 15 -11.03 -8.52 25.68
N LYS A 16 -11.82 -8.15 26.69
CA LYS A 16 -13.28 -8.22 26.66
C LYS A 16 -13.93 -7.26 25.64
N ASP A 17 -13.30 -6.12 25.36
CA ASP A 17 -13.85 -5.11 24.46
C ASP A 17 -13.63 -5.60 23.02
N LEU A 18 -12.41 -6.05 22.70
CA LEU A 18 -12.11 -6.65 21.40
C LEU A 18 -12.93 -7.93 21.15
N ALA A 19 -13.09 -8.78 22.17
CA ALA A 19 -13.92 -9.98 22.08
C ALA A 19 -15.39 -9.65 21.76
N ALA A 20 -15.93 -8.59 22.35
CA ALA A 20 -17.29 -8.15 22.07
C ALA A 20 -17.44 -7.62 20.63
N ILE A 21 -16.44 -6.89 20.12
CA ILE A 21 -16.42 -6.42 18.73
C ILE A 21 -16.39 -7.60 17.75
N LEU A 22 -15.56 -8.61 18.04
CA LEU A 22 -15.38 -9.80 17.18
C LEU A 22 -16.44 -10.89 17.39
N GLY A 23 -17.35 -10.74 18.37
CA GLY A 23 -18.34 -11.77 18.69
C GLY A 23 -17.76 -13.07 19.27
N VAL A 24 -16.56 -13.02 19.89
CA VAL A 24 -15.87 -14.17 20.48
C VAL A 24 -15.79 -14.08 22.00
N LYS A 25 -15.23 -15.11 22.66
CA LYS A 25 -15.03 -15.06 24.12
C LYS A 25 -13.73 -14.31 24.44
N PRO A 26 -13.65 -13.58 25.57
CA PRO A 26 -12.39 -12.95 26.01
C PRO A 26 -11.22 -13.93 26.15
N LYS A 27 -11.52 -15.20 26.43
CA LYS A 27 -10.55 -16.29 26.47
C LYS A 27 -9.88 -16.51 25.11
N ASP A 28 -10.63 -16.42 24.01
CA ASP A 28 -10.11 -16.64 22.66
C ASP A 28 -9.07 -15.57 22.32
N ILE A 29 -9.36 -14.29 22.62
CA ILE A 29 -8.39 -13.19 22.51
C ILE A 29 -7.13 -13.49 23.32
N SER A 30 -7.29 -13.93 24.58
CA SER A 30 -6.14 -14.24 25.43
C SER A 30 -5.31 -15.41 24.88
N ASP A 31 -5.96 -16.44 24.33
CA ASP A 31 -5.29 -17.60 23.78
C ASP A 31 -4.55 -17.24 22.47
N TRP A 32 -5.15 -16.40 21.62
CA TRP A 32 -4.48 -15.84 20.43
C TRP A 32 -3.28 -14.99 20.80
N GLU A 33 -3.42 -14.05 21.74
CA GLU A 33 -2.30 -13.20 22.19
C GLU A 33 -1.12 -14.03 22.74
N LEU A 34 -1.41 -15.13 23.42
CA LEU A 34 -0.43 -16.04 24.02
C LEU A 34 0.08 -17.14 23.05
N ASN A 35 -0.32 -17.13 21.77
CA ASN A 35 0.02 -18.17 20.79
C ASN A 35 -0.45 -19.59 21.20
N LYS A 36 -1.50 -19.70 22.01
CA LYS A 36 -2.09 -21.00 22.39
C LYS A 36 -3.02 -21.55 21.31
N SER A 37 -3.59 -20.67 20.51
CA SER A 37 -4.39 -20.96 19.33
C SER A 37 -4.18 -19.84 18.30
N GLN A 38 -4.63 -20.07 17.08
CA GLN A 38 -4.65 -19.07 16.02
C GLN A 38 -6.11 -18.76 15.64
N PRO A 39 -6.44 -17.50 15.35
CA PRO A 39 -7.72 -17.15 14.73
C PRO A 39 -7.80 -17.75 13.32
N GLU A 40 -9.01 -18.10 12.90
CA GLU A 40 -9.27 -18.47 11.50
C GLU A 40 -9.19 -17.25 10.57
N LEU A 41 -9.10 -17.47 9.25
CA LEU A 41 -8.94 -16.39 8.26
C LEU A 41 -10.02 -15.32 8.38
N LYS A 42 -11.28 -15.73 8.54
CA LYS A 42 -12.42 -14.84 8.76
C LYS A 42 -12.21 -13.85 9.90
N MET A 43 -11.70 -14.36 11.01
CA MET A 43 -11.39 -13.59 12.20
C MET A 43 -10.15 -12.70 12.01
N LEU A 44 -9.13 -13.18 11.28
CA LEU A 44 -7.96 -12.38 10.92
C LEU A 44 -8.35 -11.17 10.05
N ARG A 45 -9.27 -11.34 9.10
CA ARG A 45 -9.78 -10.26 8.24
C ARG A 45 -10.53 -9.20 9.06
N ASP A 46 -11.39 -9.63 9.98
CA ASP A 46 -12.08 -8.72 10.89
C ASP A 46 -11.06 -7.93 11.75
N ILE A 47 -10.06 -8.61 12.32
CA ILE A 47 -8.98 -7.97 13.08
C ILE A 47 -8.22 -6.95 12.22
N ALA A 48 -7.85 -7.33 10.99
CA ALA A 48 -7.12 -6.46 10.06
C ALA A 48 -7.90 -5.18 9.78
N VAL A 49 -9.18 -5.30 9.46
CA VAL A 49 -10.07 -4.18 9.18
C VAL A 49 -10.30 -3.30 10.41
N ILE A 50 -10.50 -3.88 11.61
CA ILE A 50 -10.67 -3.12 12.87
C ILE A 50 -9.48 -2.22 13.15
N PHE A 51 -8.26 -2.70 12.85
CA PHE A 51 -7.03 -1.98 13.16
C PHE A 51 -6.44 -1.22 11.97
N GLY A 52 -7.07 -1.27 10.79
CA GLY A 52 -6.61 -0.58 9.59
C GLY A 52 -5.31 -1.15 9.00
N THR A 53 -5.12 -2.46 9.09
CA THR A 53 -3.93 -3.22 8.63
C THR A 53 -4.36 -4.36 7.68
N SER A 54 -3.51 -5.37 7.47
CA SER A 54 -3.82 -6.56 6.66
C SER A 54 -3.52 -7.87 7.34
N VAL A 55 -4.13 -8.94 6.85
CA VAL A 55 -3.82 -10.31 7.31
C VAL A 55 -2.33 -10.63 7.10
N TYR A 56 -1.73 -10.14 6.00
CA TYR A 56 -0.30 -10.27 5.74
C TYR A 56 0.54 -9.64 6.87
N ASP A 57 0.29 -8.36 7.19
CA ASP A 57 0.99 -7.64 8.25
C ASP A 57 0.77 -8.28 9.63
N LEU A 58 -0.41 -8.84 9.88
CA LEU A 58 -0.73 -9.50 11.15
C LEU A 58 0.07 -10.80 11.35
N LEU A 59 0.31 -11.55 10.27
CA LEU A 59 0.93 -12.89 10.33
C LEU A 59 2.44 -12.87 10.15
N ASN A 60 2.99 -11.91 9.40
CA ASN A 60 4.43 -11.80 9.19
C ASN A 60 5.17 -11.28 10.42
N ASN A 61 6.50 -11.34 10.40
CA ASN A 61 7.33 -10.87 11.51
C ASN A 61 7.70 -9.38 11.43
N ASP A 62 7.35 -8.71 10.33
CA ASP A 62 7.73 -7.32 10.06
C ASP A 62 6.92 -6.32 10.89
N VAL A 63 7.11 -5.03 10.64
CA VAL A 63 6.31 -3.97 11.27
C VAL A 63 4.86 -4.06 10.77
N VAL A 64 3.90 -3.81 11.65
CA VAL A 64 2.48 -3.73 11.28
C VAL A 64 2.16 -2.30 10.87
N THR A 65 1.66 -2.13 9.66
CA THR A 65 1.22 -0.83 9.18
C THR A 65 -0.26 -0.61 9.51
N ILE A 66 -0.60 0.57 10.05
CA ILE A 66 -1.98 0.97 10.34
C ILE A 66 -2.31 2.33 9.73
N THR A 67 -3.55 2.49 9.23
CA THR A 67 -4.04 3.76 8.66
C THR A 67 -4.46 4.79 9.68
N SER A 68 -4.60 4.42 10.95
CA SER A 68 -5.02 5.37 11.98
C SER A 68 -3.86 6.26 12.41
N TRP A 69 -4.11 7.56 12.56
CA TRP A 69 -3.16 8.49 13.17
C TRP A 69 -2.97 8.18 14.67
N LYS A 70 -1.74 7.83 15.07
CA LYS A 70 -1.37 7.49 16.46
C LYS A 70 -0.04 8.15 16.84
N PRO A 71 0.01 9.48 17.00
CA PRO A 71 1.27 10.20 17.26
C PRO A 71 1.89 9.87 18.62
N TRP A 72 1.12 9.29 19.55
CA TRP A 72 1.61 8.79 20.85
C TRP A 72 2.05 7.32 20.81
N ASN A 73 2.03 6.68 19.64
CA ASN A 73 2.53 5.32 19.53
C ASN A 73 4.04 5.30 19.82
N THR A 74 4.44 4.44 20.75
CA THR A 74 5.85 4.20 21.09
C THR A 74 6.26 2.76 20.80
N ASP A 75 5.39 1.96 20.21
CA ASP A 75 5.67 0.58 19.83
C ASP A 75 6.32 0.56 18.45
N GLU A 76 7.61 0.22 18.40
CA GLU A 76 8.40 0.13 17.16
C GLU A 76 7.88 -0.94 16.19
N LYS A 77 7.04 -1.89 16.65
CA LYS A 77 6.42 -2.90 15.81
C LYS A 77 5.13 -2.43 15.13
N ILE A 78 4.68 -1.20 15.40
CA ILE A 78 3.50 -0.61 14.77
C ILE A 78 3.92 0.69 14.09
N ASP A 79 3.72 0.76 12.78
CA ASP A 79 3.92 1.99 12.02
C ASP A 79 2.57 2.56 11.61
N SER A 80 2.36 3.83 11.94
CA SER A 80 1.05 4.47 11.84
C SER A 80 1.07 5.56 10.79
N PHE A 81 -0.11 5.83 10.21
CA PHE A 81 -0.33 6.98 9.35
C PHE A 81 0.27 8.25 9.95
N TRP A 82 1.07 8.94 9.15
CA TRP A 82 1.77 10.17 9.51
C TRP A 82 1.18 11.40 8.82
N GLY A 83 0.78 11.22 7.56
CA GLY A 83 0.44 12.29 6.64
C GLY A 83 0.66 11.81 5.22
N HIS A 84 1.19 12.68 4.36
CA HIS A 84 1.25 12.42 2.93
C HIS A 84 2.58 12.80 2.29
N ILE A 85 2.95 12.03 1.27
CA ILE A 85 3.95 12.43 0.27
C ILE A 85 3.24 13.07 -0.92
N GLY A 86 3.73 14.22 -1.35
CA GLY A 86 3.24 14.99 -2.48
C GLY A 86 4.26 15.00 -3.61
N ILE A 87 3.87 14.49 -4.77
CA ILE A 87 4.71 14.40 -5.96
C ILE A 87 4.26 15.43 -6.99
N LEU A 88 5.15 16.35 -7.35
CA LEU A 88 4.96 17.30 -8.44
C LEU A 88 5.88 16.93 -9.60
N LEU A 89 5.27 16.57 -10.73
CA LEU A 89 5.97 16.27 -11.98
C LEU A 89 6.41 17.55 -12.71
N TYR A 90 7.42 17.44 -13.58
CA TYR A 90 7.76 18.53 -14.48
C TYR A 90 6.56 18.87 -15.36
N ASN A 91 6.38 20.17 -15.65
CA ASN A 91 5.25 20.71 -16.41
C ASN A 91 3.85 20.47 -15.83
N SER A 92 3.72 19.81 -14.67
CA SER A 92 2.48 19.77 -13.88
C SER A 92 2.36 20.99 -12.96
N TYR A 93 1.11 21.35 -12.67
CA TYR A 93 0.69 22.32 -11.65
C TYR A 93 -0.05 21.66 -10.48
N VAL A 94 -0.31 20.36 -10.56
CA VAL A 94 -1.08 19.60 -9.57
C VAL A 94 -0.13 18.63 -8.85
N ILE A 95 -0.14 18.68 -7.53
CA ILE A 95 0.59 17.74 -6.68
C ILE A 95 -0.27 16.49 -6.50
N LYS A 96 0.31 15.32 -6.75
CA LYS A 96 -0.31 14.03 -6.43
C LYS A 96 0.05 13.65 -5.01
N TRP A 97 -0.95 13.47 -4.16
CA TRP A 97 -0.73 13.18 -2.74
C TRP A 97 -1.08 11.73 -2.41
N TYR A 98 -0.21 11.08 -1.65
CA TYR A 98 -0.37 9.70 -1.24
C TYR A 98 -0.18 9.57 0.27
N PRO A 99 -1.08 8.88 0.99
CA PRO A 99 -0.97 8.68 2.43
C PRO A 99 0.20 7.75 2.74
N ILE A 100 1.01 8.12 3.72
CA ILE A 100 2.20 7.36 4.13
C ILE A 100 2.26 7.21 5.64
N THR A 101 3.06 6.26 6.08
CA THR A 101 3.33 6.01 7.49
C THR A 101 4.48 6.89 8.01
N SER A 102 4.72 6.81 9.32
CA SER A 102 5.79 7.54 9.98
C SER A 102 7.17 7.01 9.57
N ALA A 103 7.34 5.69 9.49
CA ALA A 103 8.61 5.12 9.05
C ALA A 103 8.89 5.45 7.58
N THR A 104 7.87 5.43 6.71
CA THR A 104 8.02 5.85 5.31
C THR A 104 8.40 7.32 5.19
N ALA A 105 7.76 8.22 5.94
CA ALA A 105 8.12 9.63 5.95
C ALA A 105 9.59 9.85 6.37
N ASN A 106 10.01 9.21 7.47
CA ASN A 106 11.39 9.29 7.97
C ASN A 106 12.38 8.70 6.96
N LYS A 107 12.07 7.56 6.34
CA LYS A 107 12.91 6.95 5.30
C LYS A 107 13.10 7.90 4.13
N VAL A 108 12.02 8.48 3.61
CA VAL A 108 12.08 9.45 2.51
C VAL A 108 12.90 10.69 2.90
N GLU A 109 12.72 11.20 4.12
CA GLU A 109 13.50 12.35 4.60
C GLU A 109 14.99 12.02 4.68
N CYS A 110 15.37 10.88 5.26
CA CYS A 110 16.77 10.42 5.31
C CYS A 110 17.35 10.22 3.89
N ASP A 111 16.65 9.48 3.04
CA ASP A 111 17.09 9.13 1.68
C ASP A 111 17.33 10.38 0.82
N LEU A 112 16.52 11.43 1.00
CA LEU A 112 16.63 12.70 0.25
C LEU A 112 17.58 13.72 0.90
N HIS A 113 17.70 13.73 2.23
CA HIS A 113 18.61 14.65 2.93
C HIS A 113 20.08 14.25 2.69
N ASP A 114 20.33 12.95 2.71
CA ASP A 114 21.67 12.38 2.54
C ASP A 114 22.02 12.10 1.06
N ASP A 115 21.22 12.60 0.11
CA ASP A 115 21.37 12.33 -1.32
C ASP A 115 22.61 13.02 -1.92
N GLN A 116 23.67 12.23 -2.15
CA GLN A 116 24.91 12.69 -2.79
C GLN A 116 24.94 12.27 -4.27
N PRO A 117 25.44 13.13 -5.19
CA PRO A 117 25.37 12.90 -6.65
C PRO A 117 25.98 11.59 -7.17
N ASP A 118 26.98 11.04 -6.47
CA ASP A 118 27.84 9.97 -7.00
C ASP A 118 27.70 8.62 -6.26
N THR A 119 26.80 8.50 -5.27
CA THR A 119 26.76 7.32 -4.37
C THR A 119 25.36 6.76 -4.08
N GLN A 120 24.28 7.35 -4.60
CA GLN A 120 22.92 6.94 -4.25
C GLN A 120 22.13 6.37 -5.43
N THR A 121 21.08 5.63 -5.07
CA THR A 121 20.10 5.09 -6.01
C THR A 121 19.48 6.19 -6.86
N LYS A 122 19.10 5.92 -8.11
CA LYS A 122 18.47 6.93 -8.99
C LYS A 122 16.96 7.04 -8.72
N ILE A 123 16.38 5.95 -8.25
CA ILE A 123 14.97 5.76 -7.98
C ILE A 123 14.74 5.70 -6.47
N LEU A 124 13.76 6.47 -6.01
CA LEU A 124 13.21 6.39 -4.67
C LEU A 124 11.93 5.55 -4.71
N ALA A 125 11.93 4.42 -4.00
CA ALA A 125 10.77 3.54 -3.87
C ALA A 125 9.96 3.85 -2.59
N VAL A 126 8.67 4.12 -2.72
CA VAL A 126 7.78 4.54 -1.63
C VAL A 126 6.49 3.73 -1.63
N GLU A 127 6.26 2.94 -0.58
CA GLU A 127 4.97 2.29 -0.33
C GLU A 127 4.00 3.26 0.35
N THR A 128 2.72 3.12 0.03
CA THR A 128 1.66 4.04 0.46
C THR A 128 0.49 3.27 1.07
N LEU A 129 -0.31 3.94 1.89
CA LEU A 129 -1.45 3.36 2.61
C LEU A 129 -2.71 3.20 1.76
N ASN A 130 -2.66 3.61 0.49
CA ASN A 130 -3.75 3.48 -0.47
C ASN A 130 -3.45 2.45 -1.57
N ASN A 131 -2.73 1.37 -1.21
CA ASN A 131 -2.35 0.26 -2.10
C ASN A 131 -1.55 0.69 -3.34
N ARG A 132 -0.67 1.68 -3.20
CA ARG A 132 0.26 2.08 -4.27
C ARG A 132 1.70 1.94 -3.82
N VAL A 133 2.58 1.60 -4.75
CA VAL A 133 4.03 1.81 -4.62
C VAL A 133 4.49 2.76 -5.73
N LEU A 134 5.33 3.71 -5.35
CA LEU A 134 5.82 4.76 -6.22
C LEU A 134 7.31 4.53 -6.46
N PHE A 135 7.73 4.51 -7.72
CA PHE A 135 9.13 4.59 -8.12
C PHE A 135 9.38 5.97 -8.68
N ILE A 136 9.98 6.83 -7.87
CA ILE A 136 10.20 8.25 -8.18
C ILE A 136 11.61 8.41 -8.72
N ASN A 137 11.73 8.91 -9.95
CA ASN A 137 13.03 9.22 -10.52
C ASN A 137 13.53 10.56 -9.95
N LYS A 138 14.53 10.49 -9.06
CA LYS A 138 15.06 11.68 -8.36
C LYS A 138 15.67 12.69 -9.32
N SER A 139 16.20 12.24 -10.47
CA SER A 139 16.84 13.12 -11.45
C SER A 139 15.87 13.96 -12.26
N ILE A 140 14.61 13.54 -12.40
CA ILE A 140 13.62 14.20 -13.27
C ILE A 140 12.27 14.41 -12.60
N ILE A 141 12.26 14.58 -11.27
CA ILE A 141 11.09 15.06 -10.54
C ILE A 141 11.21 16.57 -10.26
N LYS A 142 10.09 17.30 -10.30
CA LYS A 142 10.10 18.76 -10.07
C LYS A 142 10.10 19.10 -8.58
N LYS A 143 9.33 18.38 -7.77
CA LYS A 143 9.30 18.54 -6.31
C LYS A 143 8.70 17.33 -5.62
N ILE A 144 9.32 16.92 -4.51
CA ILE A 144 8.72 16.04 -3.49
C ILE A 144 8.37 16.90 -2.27
N SER A 145 7.20 16.69 -1.69
CA SER A 145 6.73 17.37 -0.48
C SER A 145 6.32 16.35 0.56
N LEU A 146 6.64 16.56 1.83
CA LEU A 146 6.09 15.78 2.93
C LEU A 146 5.14 16.70 3.72
N LEU A 147 3.92 16.23 3.99
CA LEU A 147 2.89 16.99 4.69
C LEU A 147 2.32 16.13 5.82
N GLY A 148 2.71 16.44 7.06
CA GLY A 148 2.20 15.73 8.23
C GLY A 148 0.76 16.11 8.56
N ASP A 149 0.01 15.20 9.17
CA ASP A 149 -1.43 15.35 9.49
C ASP A 149 -1.76 16.58 10.36
N SER A 150 -0.80 17.08 11.12
CA SER A 150 -0.94 18.29 11.93
C SER A 150 -0.89 19.60 11.13
N SER A 151 -0.72 19.52 9.82
CA SER A 151 -0.56 20.68 8.92
C SER A 151 -1.88 21.06 8.24
N ASP A 152 -1.97 22.30 7.76
CA ASP A 152 -3.11 22.74 6.96
C ASP A 152 -3.16 22.02 5.61
N MET A 153 -4.32 21.45 5.29
CA MET A 153 -4.56 20.77 4.03
C MET A 153 -4.57 21.76 2.85
N PRO A 154 -3.89 21.46 1.72
CA PRO A 154 -4.06 22.19 0.47
C PRO A 154 -5.53 22.39 0.10
N LYS A 155 -5.90 23.60 -0.34
CA LYS A 155 -7.30 23.96 -0.63
C LYS A 155 -7.93 23.17 -1.77
N ASP A 156 -7.14 22.80 -2.77
CA ASP A 156 -7.60 22.14 -4.00
C ASP A 156 -7.30 20.64 -3.98
N TRP A 157 -7.27 20.02 -2.80
CA TRP A 157 -6.98 18.60 -2.68
C TRP A 157 -8.24 17.76 -2.87
N GLU A 158 -8.31 17.09 -4.03
CA GLU A 158 -9.31 16.08 -4.29
C GLU A 158 -8.92 14.74 -3.66
N LEU A 159 -9.75 14.25 -2.74
CA LEU A 159 -9.51 12.97 -2.09
C LEU A 159 -9.93 11.81 -3.00
N PRO A 160 -9.12 10.73 -3.07
CA PRO A 160 -9.51 9.51 -3.75
C PRO A 160 -10.66 8.79 -3.02
N TRP A 161 -11.21 7.75 -3.66
CA TRP A 161 -12.33 6.96 -3.14
C TRP A 161 -12.02 6.24 -1.82
N ASP A 162 -10.75 5.91 -1.60
CA ASP A 162 -10.21 5.29 -0.38
C ASP A 162 -9.87 6.32 0.72
N GLY A 163 -10.18 7.59 0.47
CA GLY A 163 -10.19 8.65 1.46
C GLY A 163 -8.81 9.22 1.80
N TYR A 164 -8.77 10.02 2.87
CA TYR A 164 -7.57 10.78 3.23
C TYR A 164 -6.43 9.90 3.75
N GLN A 165 -6.70 8.84 4.51
CA GLN A 165 -5.66 7.98 5.10
C GLN A 165 -5.39 6.71 4.29
N GLY A 166 -6.13 6.50 3.19
CA GLY A 166 -6.25 5.20 2.56
C GLY A 166 -7.05 4.21 3.41
N LEU A 167 -7.23 2.99 2.89
CA LEU A 167 -8.02 1.95 3.55
C LEU A 167 -7.21 0.89 4.30
N GLY A 168 -5.89 0.86 4.21
CA GLY A 168 -5.08 -0.10 4.98
C GLY A 168 -3.89 -0.65 4.22
N ALA A 169 -3.15 -1.53 4.90
CA ALA A 169 -2.06 -2.34 4.37
C ALA A 169 -2.52 -3.45 3.39
N GLU A 170 -3.53 -3.17 2.56
CA GLU A 170 -4.13 -3.99 1.48
C GLU A 170 -5.46 -4.69 1.76
N GLU A 171 -5.89 -4.90 3.00
CA GLU A 171 -7.00 -5.83 3.27
C GLU A 171 -8.31 -5.50 2.54
N TYR A 172 -8.70 -4.22 2.55
CA TYR A 172 -9.89 -3.77 1.81
C TYR A 172 -9.74 -4.02 0.30
N TYR A 173 -8.55 -3.80 -0.26
CA TYR A 173 -8.27 -4.02 -1.68
C TYR A 173 -8.35 -5.51 -2.03
N ASN A 174 -7.81 -6.38 -1.17
CA ASN A 174 -7.91 -7.84 -1.31
C ASN A 174 -9.37 -8.31 -1.24
N LEU A 175 -10.15 -7.81 -0.28
CA LEU A 175 -11.56 -8.15 -0.13
C LEU A 175 -12.40 -7.69 -1.32
N ILE A 176 -12.15 -6.49 -1.85
CA ILE A 176 -12.82 -5.99 -3.06
C ILE A 176 -12.45 -6.87 -4.26
N LYS A 177 -11.17 -7.21 -4.43
CA LYS A 177 -10.72 -8.14 -5.49
C LYS A 177 -11.45 -9.48 -5.41
N GLU A 178 -11.52 -10.07 -4.22
CA GLU A 178 -12.22 -11.34 -4.02
C GLU A 178 -13.73 -11.20 -4.26
N TYR A 179 -14.36 -10.09 -3.86
CA TYR A 179 -15.78 -9.85 -4.13
C TYR A 179 -16.11 -9.96 -5.62
N PHE A 180 -15.27 -9.40 -6.50
CA PHE A 180 -15.51 -9.40 -7.95
C PHE A 180 -15.02 -10.68 -8.65
N PHE A 181 -13.86 -11.21 -8.26
CA PHE A 181 -13.19 -12.28 -9.02
C PHE A 181 -13.20 -13.65 -8.33
N ASN A 182 -13.58 -13.72 -7.05
CA ASN A 182 -13.66 -14.97 -6.29
C ASN A 182 -14.73 -14.90 -5.18
N TYR A 183 -15.97 -14.62 -5.58
CA TYR A 183 -17.06 -14.32 -4.65
C TYR A 183 -17.37 -15.46 -3.66
N GLU A 184 -17.21 -16.72 -4.09
CA GLU A 184 -17.38 -17.89 -3.22
C GLU A 184 -16.34 -17.88 -2.08
N HIS A 185 -15.06 -17.71 -2.40
CA HIS A 185 -14.00 -17.62 -1.40
C HIS A 185 -14.20 -16.43 -0.46
N PHE A 186 -14.62 -15.27 -1.00
CA PHE A 186 -14.97 -14.10 -0.21
C PHE A 186 -16.06 -14.43 0.82
N CYS A 187 -17.16 -15.06 0.39
CA CYS A 187 -18.28 -15.40 1.28
C CYS A 187 -17.90 -16.41 2.36
N GLU A 188 -17.12 -17.43 2.01
CA GLU A 188 -16.69 -18.48 2.94
C GLU A 188 -15.73 -17.94 4.00
N ASN A 189 -14.85 -17.01 3.62
CA ASN A 189 -13.74 -16.56 4.45
C ASN A 189 -13.94 -15.16 5.04
N THR A 190 -15.10 -14.52 4.90
CA THR A 190 -15.36 -13.16 5.41
C THR A 190 -16.59 -13.13 6.32
N SER A 191 -16.56 -12.37 7.42
CA SER A 191 -17.70 -12.22 8.35
C SER A 191 -18.90 -11.60 7.68
N GLU A 192 -20.13 -11.99 8.08
CA GLU A 192 -21.35 -11.39 7.51
C GLU A 192 -21.33 -9.86 7.69
N GLN A 193 -20.82 -9.39 8.84
CA GLN A 193 -20.64 -7.96 9.10
C GLN A 193 -19.65 -7.34 8.13
N LEU A 194 -18.49 -7.95 7.90
CA LEU A 194 -17.49 -7.43 6.98
C LEU A 194 -17.94 -7.53 5.51
N GLN A 195 -18.68 -8.56 5.13
CA GLN A 195 -19.30 -8.68 3.82
C GLN A 195 -20.24 -7.49 3.55
N ILE A 196 -21.06 -7.10 4.53
CA ILE A 196 -21.94 -5.92 4.44
C ILE A 196 -21.11 -4.64 4.29
N ILE A 197 -20.04 -4.48 5.09
CA ILE A 197 -19.16 -3.30 5.00
C ILE A 197 -18.54 -3.17 3.60
N ILE A 198 -18.04 -4.26 3.03
CA ILE A 198 -17.43 -4.27 1.69
C ILE A 198 -18.49 -3.99 0.61
N ASP A 199 -19.67 -4.61 0.71
CA ASP A 199 -20.77 -4.39 -0.23
C ASP A 199 -21.26 -2.91 -0.19
N GLU A 200 -21.40 -2.33 1.00
CA GLU A 200 -21.73 -0.91 1.18
C GLU A 200 -20.66 0.01 0.60
N LEU A 201 -19.38 -0.32 0.81
CA LEU A 201 -18.24 0.43 0.29
C LEU A 201 -18.22 0.41 -1.25
N ILE A 202 -18.43 -0.76 -1.87
CA ILE A 202 -18.50 -0.93 -3.32
C ILE A 202 -19.66 -0.10 -3.89
N LYS A 203 -20.85 -0.21 -3.29
CA LYS A 203 -22.05 0.53 -3.74
C LYS A 203 -21.89 2.04 -3.60
N LYS A 204 -21.35 2.50 -2.46
CA LYS A 204 -21.14 3.93 -2.19
C LYS A 204 -20.20 4.57 -3.20
N ASN A 205 -19.12 3.86 -3.54
CA ASN A 205 -18.09 4.36 -4.45
C ASN A 205 -18.33 3.99 -5.92
N ARG A 206 -19.39 3.22 -6.22
CA ARG A 206 -19.74 2.72 -7.56
C ARG A 206 -18.60 1.93 -8.22
N ILE A 207 -17.88 1.15 -7.42
CA ILE A 207 -16.77 0.32 -7.90
C ILE A 207 -17.36 -0.76 -8.81
N THR A 208 -16.83 -0.89 -10.02
CA THR A 208 -17.12 -1.97 -10.97
C THR A 208 -15.97 -2.95 -11.06
N ASP A 209 -16.18 -4.10 -11.69
CA ASP A 209 -15.13 -5.05 -12.05
C ASP A 209 -14.01 -4.39 -12.87
N ASP A 210 -14.35 -3.54 -13.82
CA ASP A 210 -13.38 -2.74 -14.58
C ASP A 210 -12.49 -1.89 -13.64
N ASN A 211 -13.09 -1.16 -12.69
CA ASN A 211 -12.31 -0.34 -11.74
C ASN A 211 -11.40 -1.18 -10.84
N VAL A 212 -11.79 -2.42 -10.53
CA VAL A 212 -10.95 -3.31 -9.73
C VAL A 212 -9.79 -3.85 -10.57
N LEU A 213 -10.00 -4.17 -11.85
CA LEU A 213 -8.90 -4.52 -12.76
C LEU A 213 -7.88 -3.39 -12.83
N GLU A 214 -8.34 -2.15 -12.99
CA GLU A 214 -7.47 -0.96 -12.98
C GLU A 214 -6.69 -0.87 -11.65
N LEU A 215 -7.36 -1.09 -10.52
CA LEU A 215 -6.77 -1.01 -9.19
C LEU A 215 -5.66 -2.06 -8.93
N ILE A 216 -5.73 -3.23 -9.59
CA ILE A 216 -4.82 -4.36 -9.34
C ILE A 216 -3.76 -4.56 -10.42
N ASN A 217 -4.00 -4.11 -11.66
CA ASN A 217 -3.11 -4.36 -12.80
C ASN A 217 -2.52 -3.08 -13.41
N ASP A 218 -3.15 -1.91 -13.22
CA ASP A 218 -2.72 -0.72 -13.96
C ASP A 218 -1.53 -0.02 -13.32
N VAL A 219 -0.45 0.00 -14.10
CA VAL A 219 0.74 0.79 -13.88
C VAL A 219 0.58 2.11 -14.62
N TYR A 220 0.72 3.22 -13.90
CA TYR A 220 0.74 4.56 -14.50
C TYR A 220 2.18 5.01 -14.62
N ILE A 221 2.59 5.29 -15.86
CA ILE A 221 3.90 5.84 -16.17
C ILE A 221 3.72 7.32 -16.50
N TYR A 222 4.31 8.16 -15.66
CA TYR A 222 4.28 9.60 -15.81
C TYR A 222 5.59 10.08 -16.41
N PHE A 223 5.51 10.63 -17.62
CA PHE A 223 6.67 11.11 -18.35
C PHE A 223 7.03 12.54 -17.94
N HIS A 224 8.29 12.91 -18.20
CA HIS A 224 8.83 14.25 -17.89
C HIS A 224 8.10 15.39 -18.63
N ASP A 225 7.46 15.08 -19.76
CA ASP A 225 6.70 16.02 -20.58
C ASP A 225 5.25 16.20 -20.11
N ASN A 226 4.91 15.61 -18.95
CA ASN A 226 3.58 15.60 -18.34
C ASN A 226 2.53 14.80 -19.12
N THR A 227 2.95 13.95 -20.05
CA THR A 227 2.10 12.88 -20.57
C THR A 227 2.04 11.72 -19.58
N THR A 228 0.99 10.91 -19.68
CA THR A 228 0.79 9.74 -18.84
C THR A 228 0.33 8.60 -19.72
N GLU A 229 0.90 7.43 -19.48
CA GLU A 229 0.49 6.18 -20.08
C GLU A 229 0.04 5.22 -18.99
N THR A 230 -1.04 4.51 -19.26
CA THR A 230 -1.59 3.49 -18.37
C THR A 230 -1.38 2.14 -19.04
N ILE A 231 -0.65 1.26 -18.38
CA ILE A 231 -0.30 -0.07 -18.89
C ILE A 231 -0.74 -1.10 -17.87
N SER A 232 -1.64 -2.00 -18.28
CA SER A 232 -2.11 -3.10 -17.45
C SER A 232 -1.16 -4.28 -17.58
N ILE A 233 -0.60 -4.77 -16.47
CA ILE A 233 0.31 -5.92 -16.46
C ILE A 233 -0.21 -6.99 -15.49
N GLY A 234 0.08 -8.26 -15.79
CA GLY A 234 -0.34 -9.39 -14.95
C GLY A 234 0.71 -9.82 -13.91
N ASP A 235 1.97 -9.46 -14.15
CA ASP A 235 3.12 -9.76 -13.31
C ASP A 235 4.09 -8.57 -13.36
N ALA A 236 4.59 -8.14 -12.20
CA ALA A 236 5.56 -7.05 -12.07
C ALA A 236 7.02 -7.52 -12.08
N SER A 237 7.33 -8.81 -12.03
CA SER A 237 8.70 -9.32 -11.89
C SER A 237 9.67 -8.73 -12.93
N ALA A 238 9.27 -8.67 -14.21
CA ALA A 238 10.09 -8.07 -15.28
C ALA A 238 10.31 -6.55 -15.11
N LEU A 239 9.27 -5.83 -14.65
CA LEU A 239 9.35 -4.40 -14.36
C LEU A 239 10.28 -4.13 -13.18
N LEU A 240 10.19 -4.92 -12.11
CA LEU A 240 11.04 -4.80 -10.92
C LEU A 240 12.51 -5.13 -11.22
N ASN A 241 12.76 -6.21 -11.97
CA ASN A 241 14.11 -6.52 -12.46
C ASN A 241 14.69 -5.37 -13.29
N SER A 242 13.88 -4.80 -14.18
CA SER A 242 14.33 -3.65 -14.96
C SER A 242 14.70 -2.44 -14.10
N ILE A 243 13.93 -2.16 -13.04
CA ILE A 243 14.24 -1.09 -12.10
C ILE A 243 15.56 -1.40 -11.35
N MET A 244 15.78 -2.64 -10.95
CA MET A 244 17.06 -3.06 -10.34
C MET A 244 18.23 -2.89 -11.32
N ASP A 245 18.05 -3.29 -12.59
CA ASP A 245 19.07 -3.12 -13.63
C ASP A 245 19.41 -1.64 -13.87
N ILE A 246 18.43 -0.73 -13.76
CA ILE A 246 18.68 0.73 -13.80
C ILE A 246 19.58 1.14 -12.63
N GLU A 247 19.29 0.67 -11.42
CA GLU A 247 20.04 1.01 -10.20
C GLU A 247 21.48 0.52 -10.27
N PHE A 248 21.72 -0.65 -10.86
CA PHE A 248 23.06 -1.20 -11.08
C PHE A 248 23.74 -0.69 -12.36
N GLU A 249 23.15 0.30 -13.05
CA GLU A 249 23.63 0.86 -14.32
C GLU A 249 23.81 -0.19 -15.44
N MET A 250 23.09 -1.31 -15.33
CA MET A 250 23.09 -2.39 -16.30
C MET A 250 22.17 -2.11 -17.49
N SER A 251 21.14 -1.29 -17.28
CA SER A 251 20.19 -0.86 -18.32
C SER A 251 19.96 0.66 -18.29
N ARG A 252 19.40 1.16 -19.40
CA ARG A 252 18.82 2.52 -19.50
C ARG A 252 17.33 2.50 -19.80
N PHE A 253 16.79 1.32 -20.07
CA PHE A 253 15.41 1.10 -20.43
C PHE A 253 14.75 0.25 -19.35
N ILE A 254 13.55 0.66 -18.97
CA ILE A 254 12.60 -0.21 -18.32
C ILE A 254 11.99 -1.10 -19.40
N HIS A 255 11.92 -2.40 -19.13
CA HIS A 255 11.40 -3.38 -20.08
C HIS A 255 10.47 -4.39 -19.39
N PHE A 256 9.27 -4.55 -19.93
CA PHE A 256 8.28 -5.52 -19.46
C PHE A 256 7.22 -5.76 -20.54
N GLU A 257 6.45 -6.84 -20.37
CA GLU A 257 5.34 -7.22 -21.25
C GLU A 257 4.01 -6.87 -20.58
N ASP A 258 3.06 -6.33 -21.34
CA ASP A 258 1.71 -6.04 -20.84
C ASP A 258 0.73 -7.20 -21.00
N LEU A 259 -0.50 -7.05 -20.51
CA LEU A 259 -1.55 -8.09 -20.62
C LEU A 259 -1.95 -8.42 -22.06
N ASN A 260 -1.65 -7.56 -23.04
CA ASN A 260 -1.91 -7.79 -24.45
C ASN A 260 -0.73 -8.46 -25.17
N GLY A 261 0.39 -8.68 -24.48
CA GLY A 261 1.62 -9.21 -25.04
C GLY A 261 2.47 -8.16 -25.78
N GLU A 262 2.19 -6.86 -25.60
CA GLU A 262 3.07 -5.81 -26.10
C GLU A 262 4.30 -5.70 -25.17
N ILE A 263 5.48 -5.72 -25.78
CA ILE A 263 6.75 -5.60 -25.06
C ILE A 263 7.17 -4.13 -25.11
N HIS A 264 7.24 -3.52 -23.93
CA HIS A 264 7.57 -2.12 -23.74
C HIS A 264 9.06 -1.94 -23.50
N PHE A 265 9.65 -0.90 -24.11
CA PHE A 265 11.02 -0.45 -23.83
C PHE A 265 11.01 1.06 -23.60
N ILE A 266 11.07 1.48 -22.34
CA ILE A 266 10.85 2.87 -21.95
C ILE A 266 12.14 3.44 -21.34
N PRO A 267 12.74 4.49 -21.92
CA PRO A 267 13.98 5.06 -21.39
C PRO A 267 13.75 5.71 -20.03
N ILE A 268 14.57 5.36 -19.03
CA ILE A 268 14.37 5.85 -17.65
C ILE A 268 14.46 7.37 -17.53
N GLU A 269 15.27 8.01 -18.38
CA GLU A 269 15.41 9.46 -18.46
C GLU A 269 14.14 10.18 -18.94
N SER A 270 13.15 9.43 -19.45
CA SER A 270 11.83 9.97 -19.79
C SER A 270 10.80 9.87 -18.67
N ILE A 271 11.03 9.03 -17.66
CA ILE A 271 10.04 8.65 -16.65
C ILE A 271 10.26 9.41 -15.34
N GLY A 272 9.33 10.28 -14.97
CA GLY A 272 9.37 11.01 -13.69
C GLY A 272 8.85 10.19 -12.51
N LEU A 273 7.81 9.41 -12.74
CA LEU A 273 7.15 8.59 -11.72
C LEU A 273 6.56 7.34 -12.37
N ILE A 274 6.76 6.20 -11.73
CA ILE A 274 5.96 4.99 -11.95
C ILE A 274 5.11 4.80 -10.72
N ASP A 275 3.81 4.66 -10.91
CA ASP A 275 2.83 4.46 -9.86
C ASP A 275 2.13 3.13 -10.16
N MET A 276 2.30 2.12 -9.31
CA MET A 276 1.71 0.79 -9.52
C MET A 276 0.98 0.28 -8.26
N PRO A 277 0.08 -0.71 -8.39
CA PRO A 277 -0.56 -1.35 -7.26
C PRO A 277 0.46 -2.02 -6.33
N LEU A 278 0.35 -1.78 -5.04
CA LEU A 278 1.24 -2.38 -4.03
C LEU A 278 1.11 -3.91 -4.00
N TYR A 279 -0.11 -4.42 -4.16
CA TYR A 279 -0.35 -5.86 -4.32
C TYR A 279 0.53 -6.49 -5.41
N LEU A 280 0.55 -5.87 -6.61
CA LEU A 280 1.28 -6.37 -7.77
C LEU A 280 2.80 -6.34 -7.56
N TYR A 281 3.29 -5.30 -6.89
CA TYR A 281 4.68 -5.20 -6.46
C TYR A 281 5.08 -6.32 -5.50
N LYS A 282 4.24 -6.62 -4.49
CA LYS A 282 4.51 -7.66 -3.51
C LYS A 282 4.50 -9.05 -4.14
N THR A 283 3.54 -9.34 -5.02
CA THR A 283 3.52 -10.63 -5.72
C THR A 283 4.74 -10.81 -6.62
N GLY A 284 5.11 -9.79 -7.41
CA GLY A 284 6.31 -9.86 -8.25
C GLY A 284 7.61 -9.98 -7.44
N SER A 285 7.71 -9.28 -6.32
CA SER A 285 8.90 -9.34 -5.44
C SER A 285 9.09 -10.72 -4.81
N HIS A 286 8.00 -11.41 -4.44
CA HIS A 286 8.05 -12.79 -3.95
C HIS A 286 8.54 -13.75 -5.04
N GLU A 287 8.06 -13.62 -6.27
CA GLU A 287 8.51 -14.44 -7.41
C GLU A 287 10.00 -14.24 -7.72
N LEU A 288 10.54 -13.04 -7.54
CA LEU A 288 11.98 -12.80 -7.67
C LEU A 288 12.78 -13.52 -6.57
N SER A 289 12.31 -13.45 -5.32
CA SER A 289 13.00 -14.10 -4.20
C SER A 289 12.98 -15.63 -4.24
N ASP A 290 11.96 -16.24 -4.87
CA ASP A 290 11.86 -17.70 -5.03
C ASP A 290 12.73 -18.23 -6.20
N ASN A 291 13.24 -17.34 -7.06
CA ASN A 291 14.07 -17.67 -8.21
C ASN A 291 15.59 -17.41 -7.99
N GLU A 292 16.00 -16.94 -6.80
CA GLU A 292 17.40 -16.81 -6.35
C GLU A 292 17.87 -18.01 -5.51
#